data_AF-A0A416E6M4-F1
#
_entry.id   AF-A0A416E6M4-F1
#
_cell.length_a   1.000
_cell.length_b   1.000
_cell.length_c   1.000
_cell.angle_alpha   90.00
_cell.angle_beta   90.00
_cell.angle_gamma   90.00
#
_symmetry.space_group_name_H-M   'P 1'
#
loop_
_entity.id
_entity.type
_entity.pdbx_description
1 polymer ?
#
loop_
_entity_poly.entity_id
_entity_poly.type
_entity_poly.pdbx_seq_one_letter_code
_entity_poly.pdbx_strand_id
1 'polypeptide(L)'
;MREVAKGGVLFIDEAYSLQGEITITTLLREMENHREDVIVIFAGYPEPMQGFLDRNLGMRSRIVFQVKFEDYYSQNFPAGRNA
;
A
#
# COMPACT_ATOMS: atom_id res chain seq x y z
N MET A 1 -13.82 -8.33 -5.59
CA MET A 1 -14.27 -6.91 -5.53
C MET A 1 -15.75 -6.79 -5.93
N ARG A 2 -16.54 -5.85 -5.39
CA ARG A 2 -17.93 -5.59 -5.87
C ARG A 2 -17.92 -4.75 -7.15
N GLU A 3 -19.04 -4.77 -7.89
CA GLU A 3 -19.28 -4.03 -9.14
C GLU A 3 -18.92 -2.53 -9.08
N VAL A 4 -18.99 -1.93 -7.89
CA VAL A 4 -18.59 -0.54 -7.61
C VAL A 4 -17.11 -0.23 -7.84
N ALA A 5 -16.23 -1.22 -7.95
CA ALA A 5 -14.80 -1.01 -8.19
C ALA A 5 -14.36 -1.20 -9.65
N LYS A 6 -15.27 -1.59 -10.55
CA LYS A 6 -14.95 -1.72 -11.99
C LYS A 6 -14.64 -0.34 -12.57
N GLY A 7 -13.45 -0.19 -13.12
CA GLY A 7 -12.87 1.08 -13.59
C GLY A 7 -12.38 2.02 -12.48
N GLY A 8 -12.31 1.54 -11.23
CA GLY A 8 -12.02 2.37 -10.06
C GLY A 8 -10.64 2.15 -9.45
N VAL A 9 -10.35 2.94 -8.42
CA VAL A 9 -9.15 2.80 -7.59
C VAL A 9 -9.57 2.33 -6.19
N LEU A 10 -8.99 1.25 -5.70
CA LEU A 10 -9.08 0.82 -4.30
C LEU A 10 -7.84 1.34 -3.56
N PHE A 11 -8.04 2.33 -2.70
CA PHE A 11 -6.99 2.88 -1.84
C PHE A 11 -7.10 2.28 -0.44
N ILE A 12 -6.01 1.69 0.05
CA ILE A 12 -5.92 1.08 1.37
C ILE A 12 -4.85 1.83 2.15
N ASP A 13 -5.29 2.70 3.05
CA ASP A 13 -4.39 3.39 3.99
C ASP A 13 -3.98 2.44 5.12
N GLU A 14 -2.79 2.70 5.68
CA GLU A 14 -2.15 1.89 6.71
C GLU A 14 -2.22 0.38 6.41
N ALA A 15 -1.87 -0.04 5.19
CA ALA A 15 -2.09 -1.40 4.71
C ALA A 15 -1.43 -2.50 5.58
N TYR A 16 -0.36 -2.15 6.30
CA TYR A 16 0.28 -3.02 7.29
C TYR A 16 -0.63 -3.41 8.46
N SER A 17 -1.71 -2.67 8.70
CA SER A 17 -2.73 -2.98 9.70
C SER A 17 -3.58 -4.21 9.33
N LEU A 18 -3.65 -4.58 8.05
CA LEU A 18 -4.36 -5.78 7.60
C LEU A 18 -3.74 -7.02 8.26
N GLN A 19 -4.52 -7.75 9.05
CA GLN A 19 -4.06 -8.94 9.76
C GLN A 19 -4.54 -10.24 9.08
N GLY A 20 -3.74 -11.29 9.23
CA GLY A 20 -4.06 -12.63 8.77
C GLY A 20 -3.58 -12.91 7.35
N GLU A 21 -2.81 -13.98 7.19
CA GLU A 21 -2.30 -14.44 5.89
C GLU A 21 -3.43 -14.73 4.89
N ILE A 22 -4.55 -15.26 5.36
CA ILE A 22 -5.73 -15.56 4.53
C ILE A 22 -6.33 -14.28 3.95
N THR A 23 -6.41 -13.21 4.73
CA THR A 23 -6.92 -11.91 4.29
C THR A 23 -6.06 -11.36 3.16
N ILE A 24 -4.74 -11.36 3.37
CA ILE A 24 -3.76 -10.84 2.40
C ILE A 24 -3.78 -11.69 1.13
N THR A 25 -3.77 -13.02 1.28
CA THR A 25 -3.77 -13.95 0.13
C THR A 25 -5.05 -13.82 -0.69
N THR A 26 -6.20 -13.70 -0.03
CA THR A 26 -7.49 -13.46 -0.69
C THR A 26 -7.47 -12.13 -1.44
N LEU A 27 -6.99 -11.06 -0.81
CA LEU A 27 -6.88 -9.75 -1.46
C LEU A 27 -5.98 -9.81 -2.70
N LEU A 28 -4.79 -10.41 -2.59
CA LEU A 28 -3.87 -10.55 -3.72
C LEU A 28 -4.46 -11.38 -4.88
N ARG A 29 -5.25 -12.41 -4.56
CA ARG A 29 -5.95 -13.23 -5.56
C ARG A 29 -7.03 -12.41 -6.27
N GLU A 30 -7.82 -11.66 -5.52
CA GLU A 30 -8.87 -10.80 -6.09
C GLU A 30 -8.27 -9.69 -6.95
N MET A 31 -7.15 -9.10 -6.54
CA MET A 31 -6.40 -8.14 -7.34
C MET A 31 -5.94 -8.72 -8.68
N GLU A 32 -5.50 -9.98 -8.71
CA GLU A 32 -5.07 -10.64 -9.94
C GLU A 32 -6.27 -10.99 -10.84
N ASN A 33 -7.35 -11.49 -10.26
CA ASN A 33 -8.59 -11.82 -10.99
C ASN A 33 -9.22 -10.59 -11.65
N HIS A 34 -9.03 -9.40 -11.06
CA HIS A 34 -9.62 -8.14 -11.49
C HIS A 34 -8.60 -7.12 -11.99
N ARG A 35 -7.40 -7.56 -12.38
CA ARG A 35 -6.27 -6.66 -12.73
C ARG A 35 -6.58 -5.66 -13.86
N GLU A 36 -7.53 -5.99 -14.74
CA GLU A 36 -7.95 -5.12 -15.85
C GLU A 36 -9.06 -4.14 -15.42
N ASP A 37 -9.69 -4.39 -14.28
CA ASP A 37 -10.87 -3.67 -13.80
C ASP A 37 -10.54 -2.67 -12.68
N VAL A 38 -9.47 -2.87 -11.91
CA VAL A 38 -9.21 -2.09 -10.68
C VAL A 38 -7.73 -1.82 -10.48
N ILE A 39 -7.40 -0.59 -10.09
CA ILE A 39 -6.07 -0.24 -9.57
C ILE A 39 -6.12 -0.32 -8.05
N VAL A 40 -5.16 -1.01 -7.43
CA VAL A 40 -5.04 -1.06 -5.97
C VAL A 40 -3.80 -0.30 -5.53
N ILE A 41 -3.99 0.63 -4.58
CA ILE A 41 -2.92 1.44 -4.00
C ILE A 41 -2.85 1.11 -2.51
N PHE A 42 -1.67 0.65 -2.07
CA PHE A 42 -1.35 0.47 -0.66
C PHE A 42 -0.57 1.69 -0.17
N ALA A 43 -1.02 2.30 0.92
CA ALA A 43 -0.37 3.45 1.53
C ALA A 43 -0.07 3.20 3.01
N GLY A 44 0.88 3.98 3.53
CA GLY A 44 1.30 3.92 4.91
C GLY A 44 2.74 4.40 5.11
N TYR A 45 3.18 4.42 6.37
CA TYR A 45 4.54 4.81 6.72
C TYR A 45 5.60 3.87 6.10
N PRO A 46 6.75 4.38 5.65
CA PRO A 46 7.74 3.60 4.90
C PRO A 46 8.23 2.34 5.60
N GLU A 47 8.54 2.42 6.89
CA GLU A 47 9.10 1.29 7.65
C GLU A 47 8.07 0.16 7.87
N PRO A 48 6.85 0.42 8.39
CA PRO A 48 5.79 -0.59 8.44
C PRO A 48 5.43 -1.18 7.07
N MET A 49 5.50 -0.38 6.00
CA MET A 49 5.24 -0.85 4.64
C MET A 49 6.31 -1.82 4.13
N GLN A 50 7.58 -1.69 4.52
CA GLN A 50 8.58 -2.72 4.22
C GLN A 50 8.20 -4.06 4.86
N GLY A 51 7.84 -4.02 6.15
CA GLY A 51 7.36 -5.21 6.86
C GLY A 51 6.13 -5.83 6.18
N PHE A 52 5.18 -5.03 5.72
CA PHE A 52 4.01 -5.49 4.96
C PHE A 52 4.37 -6.19 3.65
N LEU A 53 5.32 -5.63 2.88
CA LEU A 53 5.81 -6.24 1.64
C LEU A 53 6.58 -7.55 1.89
N ASP A 54 7.20 -7.70 3.05
CA ASP A 54 7.97 -8.90 3.42
C ASP A 54 7.13 -10.04 3.99
N ARG A 55 5.83 -9.81 4.27
CA ARG A 55 4.97 -10.82 4.90
C ARG A 55 4.79 -12.09 4.08
N ASN A 56 4.84 -12.01 2.75
CA ASN A 56 4.84 -13.20 1.91
C ASN A 56 5.56 -12.93 0.58
N LEU A 57 6.14 -13.98 0.00
CA LEU A 57 6.86 -13.93 -1.29
C LEU A 57 5.99 -13.41 -2.45
N GLY A 58 4.66 -13.57 -2.35
CA GLY A 58 3.70 -13.09 -3.34
C GLY A 58 3.54 -11.57 -3.36
N MET A 59 3.77 -10.88 -2.24
CA MET A 59 3.61 -9.43 -2.13
C MET A 59 4.59 -8.69 -3.04
N ARG A 60 5.90 -9.00 -2.91
CA ARG A 60 6.94 -8.31 -3.70
C ARG A 60 6.84 -8.57 -5.20
N SER A 61 6.36 -9.75 -5.61
CA SER A 61 6.20 -10.08 -7.03
C SER A 61 4.97 -9.42 -7.67
N ARG A 62 3.91 -9.16 -6.89
CA ARG A 62 2.65 -8.56 -7.37
C ARG A 62 2.60 -7.04 -7.22
N ILE A 63 3.33 -6.48 -6.25
CA ILE A 63 3.39 -5.03 -5.98
C ILE A 63 4.69 -4.48 -6.57
N VAL A 64 4.67 -4.24 -7.87
CA VAL A 64 5.85 -3.83 -8.64
C VAL A 64 6.14 -2.34 -8.60
N PHE A 65 5.12 -1.52 -8.35
CA PHE A 65 5.24 -0.06 -8.34
C PHE A 65 5.27 0.47 -6.91
N GLN A 66 6.35 1.16 -6.57
CA GLN A 66 6.54 1.77 -5.26
C GLN A 66 6.89 3.24 -5.45
N VAL A 67 6.08 4.12 -4.87
CA VAL A 67 6.33 5.56 -4.84
C VAL A 67 6.68 5.94 -3.42
N LYS A 68 7.88 6.46 -3.23
CA LYS A 68 8.29 7.05 -1.95
C LYS A 68 7.96 8.54 -1.99
N PHE A 69 7.14 8.99 -1.05
CA PHE A 69 6.92 10.41 -0.81
C PHE A 69 7.99 10.90 0.16
N GLU A 70 8.71 11.94 -0.21
CA GLU A 70 9.66 12.61 0.67
C GLU A 70 8.93 13.58 1.60
N ASP A 71 9.46 13.75 2.81
CA ASP A 71 8.92 14.75 3.72
C ASP A 71 9.06 16.15 3.11
N TYR A 72 8.07 17.01 3.39
CA TYR A 72 8.16 18.40 2.99
C TYR A 72 9.19 19.13 3.86
N TYR A 73 10.41 19.27 3.34
CA TYR A 73 11.40 20.16 3.92
C TYR A 73 11.18 21.58 3.38
N SER A 74 10.41 22.39 4.10
CA SER A 74 10.34 23.82 3.78
C SER A 74 11.65 24.49 4.22
N GLN A 75 12.27 25.30 3.35
CA GLN A 75 13.47 26.09 3.69
C GLN A 75 13.26 27.04 4.89
N ASN A 76 12.01 27.28 5.30
CA ASN A 76 11.63 28.15 6.42
C ASN A 76 11.30 27.37 7.71
N PHE A 77 11.49 26.05 7.76
CA PHE A 77 11.50 25.30 9.03
C PHE A 77 12.95 25.03 9.42
N PRO A 78 13.60 25.93 10.19
CA PRO A 78 14.91 25.62 10.75
C PRO A 78 14.78 24.34 11.58
N ALA A 79 15.55 23.33 11.19
CA ALA A 79 15.69 22.09 11.95
C ALA A 79 16.16 22.45 13.36
N GLY A 80 15.25 22.51 14.32
CA GLY A 80 15.59 22.87 15.67
C GLY A 80 14.42 23.40 16.47
N ARG A 81 14.02 22.57 17.44
CA ARG A 81 13.17 22.86 18.60
C ARG A 81 11.67 22.79 18.31
N ASN A 82 11.10 21.62 18.58
CA ASN A 82 10.38 21.32 19.83
C ASN A 82 10.00 19.83 19.76
N ALA A 83 10.50 19.02 20.69
CA ALA A 83 10.05 18.86 22.08
C ALA A 83 9.03 17.73 22.17
#